data_AF-A0A6G4APP5-F1
#
_entry.id   AF-A0A6G4APP5-F1
#
_cell.length_a   1.000
_cell.length_b   1.000
_cell.length_c   1.000
_cell.angle_alpha   90.00
_cell.angle_beta   90.00
_cell.angle_gamma   90.00
#
_symmetry.space_group_name_H-M   'P 1'
#
loop_
_entity.id
_entity.type
_entity.pdbx_description
1 polymer ?
#
loop_
_entity_poly.entity_id
_entity_poly.type
_entity_poly.pdbx_seq_one_letter_code
_entity_poly.pdbx_strand_id
1 'polypeptide(L)'
;MRLLNAAKILDWLAAHPGGGWQERWRAADADSGKEFVLAAVLGDDQSEGQRNGLVAGLNCLMMSRIVLPGYAFLRGYKALRLFKDLQHMFPDGDLDTMRNHGVGLGMAPRHVDEGLRLISAMILHTGRDLHELTAEDIFHVRALGRRLRGEAFIGTHSPGNCCGASASSSPRRPSRTLCGMAGGRRPNWSTPTASSPRRSGTCWCRYLDERRPGVDYGSFRGLVRELAGVFWSDIEAHHPGIDTLRLPDDVVDGWKQRLVTYVHSKSGEVEERRGRIAVMMRVRGFYLDIQEWAHEDPFWAQWAVPSPITRGDGAGNHKIYKQTTARMHQRVRERLPHLPLLIQTAWRVHREAAALLEAARVTPPNGIFEHGGTSHVRELLPGADLPRLPRPAPG
;
A
#
# COMPACT_ATOMS: atom_id res chain seq x y z
N MET A 1 34.18 -9.82 -0.41
CA MET A 1 33.35 -9.99 -1.63
C MET A 1 32.40 -8.82 -1.92
N ARG A 2 31.70 -8.23 -0.94
CA ARG A 2 30.72 -7.14 -1.20
C ARG A 2 31.31 -5.90 -1.91
N LEU A 3 32.47 -5.43 -1.47
CA LEU A 3 33.17 -4.29 -2.09
C LEU A 3 33.65 -4.58 -3.51
N LEU A 4 34.11 -5.81 -3.79
CA LEU A 4 34.53 -6.22 -5.14
C LEU A 4 33.36 -6.20 -6.12
N ASN A 5 32.17 -6.65 -5.70
CA ASN A 5 30.99 -6.61 -6.56
C ASN A 5 30.39 -5.21 -6.68
N ALA A 6 30.52 -4.36 -5.64
CA ALA A 6 30.18 -2.95 -5.76
C ALA A 6 31.08 -2.25 -6.80
N ALA A 7 32.38 -2.54 -6.81
CA ALA A 7 33.32 -2.03 -7.80
C ALA A 7 32.89 -2.37 -9.24
N LYS A 8 32.47 -3.62 -9.50
CA LYS A 8 31.96 -4.02 -10.84
C LYS A 8 30.78 -3.16 -11.33
N ILE A 9 29.87 -2.79 -10.42
CA ILE A 9 28.74 -1.90 -10.75
C ILE A 9 29.25 -0.50 -11.06
N LEU A 10 30.20 -0.01 -10.26
CA LEU A 10 30.81 1.31 -10.46
C LEU A 10 31.61 1.36 -11.78
N ASP A 11 32.31 0.30 -12.15
CA ASP A 11 33.02 0.20 -13.43
C ASP A 11 32.04 0.28 -14.61
N TRP A 12 30.90 -0.39 -14.52
CA TRP A 12 29.82 -0.28 -15.52
C TRP A 12 29.21 1.13 -15.56
N LEU A 13 28.95 1.74 -14.40
CA LEU A 13 28.45 3.12 -14.32
C LEU A 13 29.46 4.14 -14.85
N ALA A 14 30.77 3.88 -14.72
CA ALA A 14 31.83 4.75 -15.21
C ALA A 14 31.84 4.90 -16.74
N ALA A 15 31.26 3.94 -17.47
CA ALA A 15 31.09 4.02 -18.92
C ALA A 15 29.98 5.00 -19.37
N HIS A 16 29.13 5.46 -18.44
CA HIS A 16 28.02 6.37 -18.72
C HIS A 16 28.38 7.83 -18.41
N PRO A 17 27.81 8.83 -19.11
CA PRO A 17 28.10 10.23 -18.87
C PRO A 17 27.60 10.71 -17.49
N GLY A 18 28.35 11.58 -16.82
CA GLY A 18 27.97 12.22 -15.56
C GLY A 18 29.17 12.61 -14.69
N GLY A 19 29.04 13.71 -13.93
CA GLY A 19 30.06 14.19 -12.99
C GLY A 19 30.12 13.39 -11.68
N GLY A 20 29.02 12.72 -11.32
CA GLY A 20 28.93 11.89 -10.11
C GLY A 20 28.21 10.55 -10.33
N TRP A 21 28.31 9.65 -9.36
CA TRP A 21 27.72 8.31 -9.43
C TRP A 21 26.20 8.33 -9.60
N GLN A 22 25.51 9.29 -8.97
CA GLN A 22 24.06 9.45 -9.12
C GLN A 22 23.65 9.89 -10.53
N GLU A 23 24.43 10.75 -11.18
CA GLU A 23 24.15 11.18 -12.55
C GLU A 23 24.35 10.03 -13.52
N ARG A 24 25.42 9.26 -13.32
CA ARG A 24 25.72 8.05 -14.10
C ARG A 24 24.65 6.98 -13.92
N TRP A 25 24.12 6.79 -12.70
CA TRP A 25 22.99 5.91 -12.41
C TRP A 25 21.75 6.27 -13.26
N ARG A 26 21.45 7.57 -13.37
CA ARG A 26 20.32 8.06 -14.18
C ARG A 26 20.61 7.94 -15.67
N ALA A 27 21.82 8.27 -16.12
CA ALA A 27 22.22 8.15 -17.52
C ALA A 27 22.23 6.70 -18.02
N ALA A 28 22.50 5.74 -17.13
CA ALA A 28 22.45 4.31 -17.41
C ALA A 28 21.03 3.72 -17.38
N ASP A 29 20.00 4.52 -17.08
CA ASP A 29 18.62 4.06 -16.85
C ASP A 29 18.50 2.92 -15.82
N ALA A 30 19.38 2.93 -14.81
CA ALA A 30 19.47 1.85 -13.82
C ALA A 30 18.20 1.70 -12.95
N ASP A 31 17.35 2.74 -12.89
CA ASP A 31 16.06 2.70 -12.21
C ASP A 31 15.02 1.79 -12.90
N SER A 32 15.28 1.34 -14.13
CA SER A 32 14.44 0.37 -14.86
C SER A 32 14.30 -0.97 -14.14
N GLY A 33 15.26 -1.33 -13.28
CA GLY A 33 15.10 -2.40 -12.30
C GLY A 33 16.35 -3.20 -12.01
N LYS A 34 16.32 -3.98 -10.93
CA LYS A 34 17.48 -4.80 -10.51
C LYS A 34 17.94 -5.78 -11.58
N GLU A 35 17.01 -6.41 -12.29
CA GLU A 35 17.34 -7.42 -13.31
C GLU A 35 18.03 -6.78 -14.51
N PHE A 36 17.64 -5.55 -14.86
CA PHE A 36 18.31 -4.77 -15.89
C PHE A 36 19.76 -4.46 -15.52
N VAL A 37 20.00 -3.99 -14.28
CA VAL A 37 21.36 -3.74 -13.79
C VAL A 37 22.19 -5.02 -13.74
N LEU A 38 21.62 -6.14 -13.28
CA LEU A 38 22.31 -7.42 -13.24
C LEU A 38 22.69 -7.91 -14.65
N ALA A 39 21.77 -7.83 -15.61
CA ALA A 39 22.03 -8.21 -16.99
C ALA A 39 23.10 -7.30 -17.64
N ALA A 40 23.08 -6.00 -17.35
CA ALA A 40 24.03 -5.05 -17.91
C ALA A 40 25.47 -5.25 -17.39
N VAL A 41 25.64 -5.66 -16.13
CA VAL A 41 26.97 -5.84 -15.51
C VAL A 41 27.52 -7.25 -15.74
N LEU A 42 26.65 -8.26 -15.74
CA LEU A 42 27.07 -9.64 -15.85
C LEU A 42 26.94 -10.21 -17.26
N GLY A 43 25.91 -9.84 -18.01
CA GLY A 43 25.44 -10.55 -19.21
C GLY A 43 24.37 -11.60 -18.92
N ASP A 44 23.92 -12.33 -19.94
CA ASP A 44 22.74 -13.20 -19.87
C ASP A 44 22.95 -14.56 -19.19
N ASP A 45 24.17 -15.12 -19.20
CA ASP A 45 24.44 -16.47 -18.70
C ASP A 45 25.22 -16.47 -17.37
N GLN A 46 24.49 -16.47 -16.25
CA GLN A 46 25.06 -16.17 -14.93
C GLN A 46 24.70 -17.17 -13.86
N SER A 47 25.71 -17.54 -13.07
CA SER A 47 25.49 -18.33 -11.86
C SER A 47 24.74 -17.53 -10.78
N GLU A 48 23.97 -18.24 -9.97
CA GLU A 48 23.25 -17.64 -8.85
C GLU A 48 24.19 -16.97 -7.84
N GLY A 49 25.41 -17.49 -7.68
CA GLY A 49 26.47 -16.89 -6.85
C GLY A 49 26.94 -15.53 -7.34
N GLN A 50 27.13 -15.34 -8.65
CA GLN A 50 27.48 -14.04 -9.24
C GLN A 50 26.35 -13.02 -9.05
N ARG A 51 25.10 -13.45 -9.28
CA ARG A 51 23.90 -12.63 -9.08
C ARG A 51 23.79 -12.17 -7.62
N ASN A 52 23.90 -13.09 -6.66
CA ASN A 52 23.86 -12.77 -5.23
C ASN A 52 25.01 -11.84 -4.81
N GLY A 53 26.21 -12.06 -5.36
CA GLY A 53 27.36 -11.20 -5.16
C GLY A 53 27.09 -9.75 -5.58
N LEU A 54 26.49 -9.54 -6.75
CA LEU A 54 26.14 -8.21 -7.25
C LEU A 54 24.98 -7.56 -6.52
N VAL A 55 23.94 -8.30 -6.15
CA VAL A 55 22.87 -7.80 -5.28
C VAL A 55 23.46 -7.29 -3.96
N ALA A 56 24.44 -7.99 -3.39
CA ALA A 56 25.14 -7.53 -2.19
C ALA A 56 25.99 -6.27 -2.43
N GLY A 57 26.63 -6.15 -3.61
CA GLY A 57 27.34 -4.94 -4.01
C GLY A 57 26.40 -3.74 -4.17
N LEU A 58 25.25 -3.94 -4.82
CA LEU A 58 24.22 -2.94 -4.99
C LEU A 58 23.65 -2.46 -3.64
N ASN A 59 23.41 -3.40 -2.71
CA ASN A 59 23.01 -3.07 -1.33
C ASN A 59 24.04 -2.14 -0.67
N CYS A 60 25.34 -2.42 -0.80
CA CYS A 60 26.39 -1.55 -0.28
C CYS A 60 26.34 -0.15 -0.89
N LEU A 61 26.19 -0.02 -2.22
CA LEU A 61 26.11 1.29 -2.87
C LEU A 61 24.92 2.12 -2.36
N MET A 62 23.77 1.49 -2.15
CA MET A 62 22.57 2.14 -1.61
C MET A 62 22.73 2.50 -0.12
N MET A 63 23.24 1.58 0.71
CA MET A 63 23.44 1.84 2.15
C MET A 63 24.52 2.90 2.40
N SER A 64 25.54 2.97 1.55
CA SER A 64 26.59 4.00 1.60
C SER A 64 26.19 5.31 0.92
N ARG A 65 24.93 5.45 0.45
CA ARG A 65 24.40 6.65 -0.21
C ARG A 65 25.19 7.11 -1.46
N ILE A 66 25.90 6.17 -2.10
CA ILE A 66 26.63 6.43 -3.35
C ILE A 66 25.64 6.59 -4.51
N VAL A 67 24.57 5.78 -4.47
CA VAL A 67 23.43 5.88 -5.38
C VAL A 67 22.13 5.88 -4.58
N LEU A 68 21.17 6.67 -5.06
CA LEU A 68 19.85 6.89 -4.51
C LEU A 68 18.83 6.47 -5.58
N PRO A 69 18.37 5.21 -5.56
CA PRO A 69 17.45 4.69 -6.56
C PRO A 69 16.06 5.29 -6.42
N GLY A 70 15.29 5.32 -7.51
CA GLY A 70 13.90 5.73 -7.51
C GLY A 70 12.99 4.86 -6.64
N TYR A 71 11.88 5.42 -6.15
CA TYR A 71 10.88 4.65 -5.38
C TYR A 71 10.31 3.45 -6.16
N ALA A 72 10.20 3.54 -7.49
CA ALA A 72 9.75 2.44 -8.33
C ALA A 72 10.74 1.26 -8.31
N PHE A 73 12.04 1.56 -8.40
CA PHE A 73 13.12 0.59 -8.28
C PHE A 73 13.06 -0.12 -6.93
N LEU A 74 13.02 0.65 -5.83
CA LEU A 74 12.97 0.12 -4.47
C LEU A 74 11.72 -0.75 -4.20
N ARG A 75 10.58 -0.43 -4.82
CA ARG A 75 9.37 -1.26 -4.76
C ARG A 75 9.56 -2.62 -5.43
N GLY A 76 10.20 -2.63 -6.60
CA GLY A 76 10.47 -3.84 -7.38
C GLY A 76 11.63 -4.68 -6.83
N TYR A 77 12.51 -4.06 -6.03
CA TYR A 77 13.73 -4.68 -5.52
C TYR A 77 13.45 -5.95 -4.69
N LYS A 78 12.37 -5.94 -3.89
CA LYS A 78 11.90 -7.05 -3.03
C LYS A 78 12.96 -7.60 -2.05
N ALA A 79 14.03 -6.86 -1.75
CA ALA A 79 15.06 -7.32 -0.83
C ALA A 79 14.69 -7.06 0.64
N LEU A 80 14.00 -8.02 1.25
CA LEU A 80 13.71 -8.03 2.68
C LEU A 80 14.96 -7.86 3.55
N ARG A 81 16.11 -8.36 3.07
CA ARG A 81 17.39 -8.29 3.80
C ARG A 81 17.96 -6.88 3.84
N LEU A 82 17.95 -6.14 2.72
CA LEU A 82 18.42 -4.75 2.66
C LEU A 82 17.70 -3.87 3.68
N PHE A 83 16.37 -3.96 3.75
CA PHE A 83 15.59 -3.17 4.70
C PHE A 83 15.89 -3.54 6.14
N LYS A 84 16.09 -4.84 6.44
CA LYS A 84 16.52 -5.27 7.77
C LYS A 84 17.92 -4.75 8.10
N ASP A 85 18.88 -4.90 7.19
CA ASP A 85 20.27 -4.46 7.43
C ASP A 85 20.33 -2.93 7.64
N LEU A 86 19.54 -2.15 6.90
CA LEU A 86 19.40 -0.70 7.13
C LEU A 86 18.79 -0.38 8.49
N GLN A 87 17.77 -1.13 8.92
CA GLN A 87 17.14 -0.93 10.23
C GLN A 87 18.13 -1.16 11.37
N HIS A 88 19.08 -2.09 11.26
CA HIS A 88 20.13 -2.27 12.27
C HIS A 88 21.11 -1.08 12.36
N MET A 89 21.08 -0.16 11.39
CA MET A 89 21.87 1.07 11.43
C MET A 89 21.10 2.24 12.06
N PHE A 90 19.83 2.06 12.44
CA PHE A 90 19.09 3.10 13.14
C PHE A 90 19.66 3.30 14.55
N PRO A 91 19.55 4.50 15.12
CA PRO A 91 19.93 4.74 16.51
C PRO A 91 19.25 3.75 17.47
N ASP A 92 19.96 3.37 18.52
CA ASP A 92 19.46 2.42 19.51
C ASP A 92 18.11 2.90 20.09
N GLY A 93 17.10 2.02 20.08
CA GLY A 93 15.77 2.29 20.65
C GLY A 93 14.75 2.94 19.71
N ASP A 94 15.14 3.51 18.56
CA ASP A 94 14.19 4.13 17.63
C ASP A 94 13.25 3.10 16.99
N LEU A 95 13.80 1.95 16.60
CA LEU A 95 13.01 0.84 16.07
C LEU A 95 11.99 0.32 17.08
N ASP A 96 12.42 0.14 18.32
CA ASP A 96 11.57 -0.38 19.40
C ASP A 96 10.48 0.64 19.72
N THR A 97 10.81 1.94 19.72
CA THR A 97 9.84 3.02 19.88
C THR A 97 8.79 3.00 18.78
N MET A 98 9.20 2.86 17.51
CA MET A 98 8.27 2.77 16.38
C MET A 98 7.39 1.51 16.46
N ARG A 99 7.96 0.36 16.85
CA ARG A 99 7.22 -0.89 16.99
C ARG A 99 6.22 -0.82 18.15
N ASN A 100 6.65 -0.35 19.30
CA ASN A 100 5.82 -0.17 20.49
C ASN A 100 4.70 0.83 20.24
N HIS A 101 5.00 1.92 19.52
CA HIS A 101 3.98 2.86 19.08
C HIS A 101 2.95 2.18 18.17
N GLY A 102 3.39 1.42 17.16
CA GLY A 102 2.47 0.66 16.29
C GLY A 102 1.57 -0.32 17.06
N VAL A 103 2.14 -1.06 18.01
CA VAL A 103 1.39 -1.99 18.88
C VAL A 103 0.39 -1.23 19.76
N GLY A 104 0.79 -0.11 20.36
CA GLY A 104 -0.10 0.74 21.18
C GLY A 104 -1.30 1.30 20.41
N LEU A 105 -1.21 1.35 19.08
CA LEU A 105 -2.27 1.81 18.18
C LEU A 105 -3.13 0.65 17.64
N GLY A 106 -2.92 -0.57 18.16
CA GLY A 106 -3.62 -1.78 17.76
C GLY A 106 -3.27 -2.26 16.35
N MET A 107 -2.12 -1.87 15.81
CA MET A 107 -1.70 -2.33 14.47
C MET A 107 -1.27 -3.80 14.51
N ALA A 108 -1.71 -4.57 13.52
CA ALA A 108 -1.16 -5.91 13.29
C ALA A 108 0.37 -5.82 13.04
N PRO A 109 1.19 -6.74 13.58
CA PRO A 109 2.65 -6.70 13.44
C PRO A 109 3.13 -6.57 11.98
N ARG A 110 2.38 -7.19 11.06
CA ARG A 110 2.64 -7.09 9.62
C ARG A 110 2.56 -5.65 9.10
N HIS A 111 1.59 -4.85 9.53
CA HIS A 111 1.44 -3.46 9.08
C HIS A 111 2.57 -2.57 9.62
N VAL A 112 3.04 -2.85 10.84
CA VAL A 112 4.20 -2.18 11.43
C VAL A 112 5.45 -2.48 10.60
N ASP A 113 5.70 -3.74 10.26
CA ASP A 113 6.82 -4.13 9.39
C ASP A 113 6.75 -3.51 7.99
N GLU A 114 5.54 -3.42 7.43
CA GLU A 114 5.33 -2.77 6.14
C GLU A 114 5.63 -1.26 6.21
N GLY A 115 5.23 -0.58 7.29
CA GLY A 115 5.57 0.83 7.54
C GLY A 115 7.08 1.05 7.69
N LEU A 116 7.77 0.20 8.45
CA LEU A 116 9.23 0.27 8.62
C LEU A 116 9.97 0.07 7.29
N ARG A 117 9.48 -0.80 6.41
CA ARG A 117 10.04 -0.98 5.05
C ARG A 117 9.87 0.27 4.19
N LEU A 118 8.72 0.95 4.29
CA LEU A 118 8.48 2.20 3.58
C LEU A 118 9.47 3.29 4.05
N ILE A 119 9.61 3.45 5.37
CA ILE A 119 10.56 4.40 5.96
C ILE A 119 11.98 4.09 5.47
N SER A 120 12.36 2.82 5.48
CA SER A 120 13.67 2.37 4.96
C SER A 120 13.84 2.75 3.48
N ALA A 121 12.81 2.57 2.65
CA ALA A 121 12.85 2.98 1.24
C ALA A 121 12.94 4.50 1.07
N MET A 122 12.33 5.28 1.96
CA MET A 122 12.44 6.75 1.96
C MET A 122 13.86 7.21 2.27
N ILE A 123 14.52 6.60 3.26
CA ILE A 123 15.93 6.87 3.59
C ILE A 123 16.81 6.55 2.39
N LEU A 124 16.65 5.38 1.77
CA LEU A 124 17.46 4.97 0.62
C LEU A 124 17.23 5.83 -0.64
N HIS A 125 16.03 6.38 -0.82
CA HIS A 125 15.73 7.25 -1.95
C HIS A 125 16.22 8.69 -1.74
N THR A 126 16.06 9.21 -0.53
CA THR A 126 16.33 10.63 -0.24
C THR A 126 17.74 10.86 0.28
N GLY A 127 18.40 9.84 0.81
CA GLY A 127 19.68 9.95 1.51
C GLY A 127 19.58 10.61 2.89
N ARG A 128 18.37 10.97 3.33
CA ARG A 128 18.09 11.62 4.62
C ARG A 128 18.08 10.63 5.78
N ASP A 129 18.37 11.14 6.97
CA ASP A 129 18.30 10.38 8.21
C ASP A 129 16.85 10.22 8.70
N LEU A 130 16.63 9.26 9.61
CA LEU A 130 15.31 8.91 10.12
C LEU A 130 14.55 10.13 10.69
N HIS A 131 15.25 10.98 11.44
CA HIS A 131 14.68 12.17 12.09
C HIS A 131 14.37 13.32 11.12
N GLU A 132 14.93 13.28 9.90
CA GLU A 132 14.67 14.28 8.86
C GLU A 132 13.46 13.92 7.99
N LEU A 133 12.89 12.73 8.20
CA LEU A 133 11.68 12.29 7.51
C LEU A 133 10.43 12.84 8.21
N THR A 134 9.56 13.46 7.42
CA THR A 134 8.33 14.06 7.90
C THR A 134 7.10 13.26 7.48
N ALA A 135 5.96 13.56 8.09
CA ALA A 135 4.68 13.01 7.65
C ALA A 135 4.34 13.40 6.19
N GLU A 136 4.78 14.58 5.74
CA GLU A 136 4.59 15.04 4.36
C GLU A 136 5.31 14.14 3.34
N ASP A 137 6.51 13.66 3.70
CA ASP A 137 7.25 12.72 2.86
C ASP A 137 6.51 11.39 2.69
N ILE A 138 5.86 10.89 3.74
CA ILE A 138 5.04 9.67 3.67
C ILE A 138 3.83 9.90 2.75
N PHE A 139 3.18 11.06 2.84
CA PHE A 139 2.08 11.42 1.94
C PHE A 139 2.55 11.57 0.49
N HIS A 140 3.74 12.12 0.26
CA HIS A 140 4.34 12.24 -1.06
C HIS A 140 4.55 10.87 -1.71
N VAL A 141 5.17 9.91 -1.00
CA VAL A 141 5.38 8.56 -1.52
C VAL A 141 4.08 7.81 -1.75
N ARG A 142 3.10 7.98 -0.86
CA ARG A 142 1.75 7.44 -1.03
C ARG A 142 1.08 7.95 -2.32
N ALA A 143 1.18 9.24 -2.60
CA ALA A 143 0.66 9.85 -3.82
C ALA A 143 1.40 9.35 -5.07
N LEU A 144 2.74 9.24 -5.00
CA LEU A 144 3.58 8.73 -6.08
C LEU A 144 3.22 7.30 -6.47
N GLY A 145 3.02 6.40 -5.49
CA GLY A 145 2.66 5.00 -5.76
C GLY A 145 1.37 4.88 -6.55
N ARG A 146 0.37 5.71 -6.21
CA ARG A 146 -0.90 5.74 -6.94
C ARG A 146 -0.76 6.28 -8.35
N ARG A 147 0.11 7.28 -8.59
CA ARG A 147 0.37 7.81 -9.94
C ARG A 147 1.05 6.77 -10.84
N LEU A 148 2.05 6.06 -10.32
CA LEU A 148 2.85 5.14 -11.11
C LEU A 148 2.15 3.82 -11.44
N ARG A 149 1.34 3.25 -10.53
CA ARG A 149 0.72 1.92 -10.73
C ARG A 149 -0.74 1.80 -10.27
N GLY A 150 -1.41 2.92 -9.96
CA GLY A 150 -2.81 2.91 -9.48
C GLY A 150 -2.99 2.50 -8.01
N GLU A 151 -1.92 2.10 -7.33
CA GLU A 151 -1.95 1.60 -5.95
C GLU A 151 -0.89 2.26 -5.06
N ALA A 152 -1.30 2.64 -3.85
CA ALA A 152 -0.38 3.18 -2.85
C ALA A 152 0.69 2.15 -2.45
N PHE A 153 1.86 2.60 -2.01
CA PHE A 153 2.90 1.71 -1.51
C PHE A 153 2.41 0.95 -0.27
N ILE A 154 2.74 -0.34 -0.18
CA ILE A 154 2.51 -1.17 1.00
C ILE A 154 3.26 -0.53 2.18
N GLY A 155 2.59 -0.37 3.33
CA GLY A 155 3.15 0.38 4.48
C GLY A 155 2.73 1.85 4.55
N THR A 156 2.17 2.43 3.48
CA THR A 156 1.57 3.78 3.54
C THR A 156 0.15 3.79 4.10
N HIS A 157 -0.31 2.70 4.73
CA HIS A 157 -1.67 2.61 5.29
C HIS A 157 -1.91 3.84 6.18
N SER A 158 -3.02 4.55 5.93
CA SER A 158 -3.26 5.80 6.65
C SER A 158 -3.36 5.55 8.16
N PRO A 159 -2.84 6.47 8.99
CA PRO A 159 -2.99 6.50 10.44
C PRO A 159 -4.46 6.78 10.81
N GLY A 160 -5.31 5.77 10.67
CA GLY A 160 -6.69 5.80 11.17
C GLY A 160 -6.77 5.56 12.67
N ASN A 161 -5.73 4.97 13.27
CA ASN A 161 -5.63 4.72 14.69
C ASN A 161 -4.57 5.56 15.42
N CYS A 162 -3.69 6.30 14.72
CA CYS A 162 -2.46 6.84 15.30
C CYS A 162 -2.49 8.31 15.75
N CYS A 163 -3.48 9.10 15.34
CA CYS A 163 -3.60 10.49 15.77
C CYS A 163 -4.74 10.62 16.76
N GLY A 164 -4.53 10.06 17.95
CA GLY A 164 -5.44 10.12 19.08
C GLY A 164 -4.71 10.35 20.40
N ALA A 165 -3.57 11.06 20.41
CA ALA A 165 -2.99 11.64 21.62
C ALA A 165 -1.82 12.56 21.26
N SER A 166 -1.73 13.69 21.96
CA SER A 166 -0.70 14.75 21.87
C SER A 166 -0.75 15.66 20.63
N ALA A 167 -1.42 16.80 20.80
CA ALA A 167 -0.79 18.11 20.67
C ALA A 167 -1.83 19.21 20.98
N SER A 168 -1.93 19.57 22.25
CA SER A 168 -2.23 20.94 22.64
C SER A 168 -1.14 21.86 22.08
N SER A 169 -1.55 23.04 21.62
CA SER A 169 -0.79 24.17 21.10
C SER A 169 -0.58 24.25 19.57
N SER A 170 -1.27 25.27 19.02
CA SER A 170 -1.19 25.90 17.70
C SER A 170 -2.03 25.32 16.53
N PRO A 171 -3.00 26.08 15.97
CA PRO A 171 -3.97 25.61 15.00
C PRO A 171 -3.46 25.81 13.56
N ARG A 172 -2.82 24.79 12.98
CA ARG A 172 -2.79 24.64 11.51
C ARG A 172 -3.13 23.21 11.14
N ARG A 173 -4.43 22.97 11.08
CA ARG A 173 -5.07 21.76 10.53
C ARG A 173 -4.62 21.58 9.08
N PRO A 174 -3.97 20.48 8.68
CA PRO A 174 -3.74 20.19 7.28
C PRO A 174 -5.03 19.58 6.70
N SER A 175 -5.98 20.44 6.39
CA SER A 175 -6.99 20.17 5.37
C SER A 175 -6.26 20.23 4.02
N ARG A 176 -5.98 19.07 3.39
CA ARG A 176 -5.76 18.96 1.90
C ARG A 176 -5.33 17.59 1.35
N THR A 177 -5.00 16.58 2.16
CA THR A 177 -4.24 15.43 1.61
C THR A 177 -5.01 14.11 1.41
N LEU A 178 -6.35 14.11 1.52
CA LEU A 178 -7.15 12.88 1.31
C LEU A 178 -7.88 12.82 -0.04
N CYS A 179 -7.84 13.90 -0.83
CA CYS A 179 -8.64 14.00 -2.05
C CYS A 179 -8.01 13.34 -3.30
N GLY A 180 -6.83 12.72 -3.20
CA GLY A 180 -6.15 12.07 -4.32
C GLY A 180 -6.52 10.59 -4.56
N MET A 181 -7.71 10.14 -4.13
CA MET A 181 -8.00 8.72 -3.89
C MET A 181 -8.77 7.94 -4.98
N ALA A 182 -9.15 8.53 -6.11
CA ALA A 182 -9.79 7.81 -7.22
C ALA A 182 -8.89 7.75 -8.46
N GLY A 183 -8.54 6.54 -8.91
CA GLY A 183 -8.04 6.30 -10.26
C GLY A 183 -9.23 6.31 -11.22
N GLY A 184 -9.22 7.28 -12.13
CA GLY A 184 -10.40 7.82 -12.83
C GLY A 184 -10.36 9.34 -12.68
N ARG A 185 -10.72 10.10 -13.72
CA ARG A 185 -10.62 11.57 -13.78
C ARG A 185 -10.78 12.22 -12.39
N ARG A 186 -9.74 12.93 -11.94
CA ARG A 186 -9.78 13.65 -10.67
C ARG A 186 -11.02 14.55 -10.64
N PRO A 187 -11.88 14.46 -9.61
CA PRO A 187 -12.83 15.51 -9.36
C PRO A 187 -12.08 16.82 -9.17
N ASN A 188 -12.53 17.90 -9.80
CA ASN A 188 -11.77 19.15 -9.90
C ASN A 188 -11.56 19.84 -8.53
N TRP A 189 -12.34 19.48 -7.50
CA TRP A 189 -12.25 20.04 -6.15
C TRP A 189 -11.02 19.55 -5.36
N SER A 190 -10.40 18.46 -5.81
CA SER A 190 -9.20 17.86 -5.19
C SER A 190 -7.91 18.66 -5.42
N THR A 191 -7.92 19.57 -6.39
CA THR A 191 -6.79 20.44 -6.73
C THR A 191 -7.32 21.87 -6.77
N PRO A 192 -7.00 22.74 -5.80
CA PRO A 192 -7.33 24.16 -5.93
C PRO A 192 -6.45 24.72 -7.06
N THR A 193 -7.00 24.73 -8.26
CA THR A 193 -6.56 25.65 -9.30
C THR A 193 -6.82 27.06 -8.78
N ALA A 194 -5.92 28.00 -9.07
CA ALA A 194 -5.87 29.36 -8.52
C ALA A 194 -7.10 30.25 -8.86
N SER A 195 -8.17 29.66 -9.37
CA SER A 195 -9.41 30.28 -9.81
C SER A 195 -10.56 29.73 -8.97
N SER A 196 -10.86 30.43 -7.87
CA SER A 196 -12.01 30.29 -6.95
C SER A 196 -12.22 28.92 -6.27
N PRO A 197 -12.24 28.83 -4.92
CA PRO A 197 -12.62 27.59 -4.23
C PRO A 197 -14.07 27.26 -4.55
N ARG A 198 -14.31 26.23 -5.38
CA ARG A 198 -15.65 25.74 -5.70
C ARG A 198 -16.36 25.37 -4.39
N ARG A 199 -17.50 26.00 -4.17
CA ARG A 199 -18.23 26.01 -2.88
C ARG A 199 -18.47 24.58 -2.37
N SER A 200 -18.85 23.65 -3.26
CA SER A 200 -19.11 22.23 -2.95
C SER A 200 -17.88 21.46 -2.44
N GLY A 201 -16.67 21.78 -2.88
CA GLY A 201 -15.44 21.09 -2.48
C GLY A 201 -15.15 21.17 -0.98
N THR A 202 -15.48 22.30 -0.36
CA THR A 202 -15.33 22.51 1.08
C THR A 202 -16.31 21.64 1.87
N CYS A 203 -17.54 21.45 1.37
CA CYS A 203 -18.53 20.55 1.97
C CYS A 203 -18.07 19.10 1.97
N TRP A 204 -17.54 18.61 0.84
CA TRP A 204 -17.05 17.23 0.71
C TRP A 204 -15.88 16.94 1.66
N CYS A 205 -14.90 17.84 1.74
CA CYS A 205 -13.79 17.72 2.68
C CYS A 205 -14.27 17.64 4.12
N ARG A 206 -15.13 18.58 4.55
CA ARG A 206 -15.62 18.62 5.92
C ARG A 206 -16.45 17.39 6.26
N TYR A 207 -17.26 16.89 5.31
CA TYR A 207 -18.13 15.72 5.55
C TYR A 207 -17.30 14.47 5.81
N LEU A 208 -16.27 14.27 4.99
CA LEU A 208 -15.35 13.14 5.15
C LEU A 208 -14.54 13.25 6.43
N ASP A 209 -14.14 14.45 6.84
CA ASP A 209 -13.44 14.66 8.11
C ASP A 209 -14.36 14.37 9.31
N GLU A 210 -15.63 14.77 9.26
CA GLU A 210 -16.63 14.51 10.32
C GLU A 210 -16.98 13.02 10.44
N ARG A 211 -17.08 12.31 9.30
CA ARG A 211 -17.34 10.86 9.32
C ARG A 211 -16.14 10.02 9.74
N ARG A 212 -14.92 10.55 9.63
CA ARG A 212 -13.68 9.77 9.81
C ARG A 212 -13.53 9.11 11.19
N PRO A 213 -13.85 9.74 12.33
CA PRO A 213 -13.70 9.11 13.65
C PRO A 213 -14.66 7.94 13.90
N GLY A 214 -15.79 7.90 13.19
CA GLY A 214 -16.87 6.94 13.43
C GLY A 214 -16.81 5.66 12.59
N VAL A 215 -15.80 5.47 11.74
CA VAL A 215 -15.72 4.31 10.83
C VAL A 215 -14.29 3.75 10.72
N ASP A 216 -14.18 2.43 10.54
CA ASP A 216 -12.90 1.80 10.24
C ASP A 216 -12.36 2.23 8.87
N TYR A 217 -11.05 2.03 8.66
CA TYR A 217 -10.37 2.47 7.43
C TYR A 217 -10.94 1.87 6.14
N GLY A 218 -11.34 0.59 6.17
CA GLY A 218 -11.92 -0.08 5.01
C GLY A 218 -13.25 0.56 4.64
N SER A 219 -14.11 0.78 5.64
CA SER A 219 -15.39 1.46 5.50
C SER A 219 -15.25 2.92 5.04
N PHE A 220 -14.27 3.65 5.58
CA PHE A 220 -13.96 5.02 5.16
C PHE A 220 -13.50 5.08 3.69
N ARG A 221 -12.59 4.19 3.31
CA ARG A 221 -12.12 4.09 1.92
C ARG A 221 -13.26 3.76 0.97
N GLY A 222 -14.18 2.89 1.38
CA GLY A 222 -15.41 2.60 0.64
C GLY A 222 -16.28 3.85 0.46
N LEU A 223 -16.53 4.60 1.55
CA LEU A 223 -17.28 5.85 1.53
C LEU A 223 -16.72 6.85 0.51
N VAL A 224 -15.41 7.10 0.56
CA VAL A 224 -14.73 8.01 -0.38
C VAL A 224 -14.86 7.52 -1.83
N ARG A 225 -14.65 6.22 -2.07
CA ARG A 225 -14.74 5.65 -3.41
C ARG A 225 -16.14 5.82 -4.00
N GLU A 226 -17.18 5.56 -3.23
CA GLU A 226 -18.57 5.61 -3.70
C GLU A 226 -19.04 7.04 -3.90
N LEU A 227 -18.82 7.93 -2.91
CA LEU A 227 -19.27 9.32 -2.98
C LEU A 227 -18.46 10.17 -3.96
N ALA A 228 -17.12 10.19 -3.83
CA ALA A 228 -16.30 11.06 -4.68
C ALA A 228 -16.04 10.42 -6.05
N GLY A 229 -15.84 9.10 -6.10
CA GLY A 229 -15.43 8.40 -7.32
C GLY A 229 -16.59 7.97 -8.21
N VAL A 230 -17.67 7.43 -7.65
CA VAL A 230 -18.80 6.89 -8.44
C VAL A 230 -19.92 7.91 -8.62
N PHE A 231 -20.17 8.74 -7.60
CA PHE A 231 -21.22 9.75 -7.66
C PHE A 231 -20.72 11.08 -8.22
N TRP A 232 -19.87 11.80 -7.48
CA TRP A 232 -19.55 13.19 -7.81
C TRP A 232 -18.65 13.33 -9.05
N SER A 233 -17.66 12.44 -9.24
CA SER A 233 -16.80 12.44 -10.43
C SER A 233 -17.59 12.24 -11.73
N ASP A 234 -18.60 11.38 -11.72
CA ASP A 234 -19.44 11.13 -12.89
C ASP A 234 -20.31 12.34 -13.21
N ILE A 235 -20.89 12.98 -12.19
CA ILE A 235 -21.69 14.20 -12.35
C ILE A 235 -20.83 15.34 -12.91
N GLU A 236 -19.63 15.58 -12.35
CA GLU A 236 -18.72 16.62 -12.86
C GLU A 236 -18.25 16.35 -14.29
N ALA A 237 -18.09 15.08 -14.68
CA ALA A 237 -17.67 14.70 -16.02
C ALA A 237 -18.73 15.01 -17.09
N HIS A 238 -20.01 14.91 -16.75
CA HIS A 238 -21.13 15.14 -17.67
C HIS A 238 -21.73 16.55 -17.55
N HIS A 239 -21.58 17.20 -16.40
CA HIS A 239 -22.10 18.55 -16.13
C HIS A 239 -20.99 19.46 -15.57
N PRO A 240 -20.03 19.88 -16.42
CA PRO A 240 -18.91 20.70 -15.97
C PRO A 240 -19.41 22.05 -15.46
N GLY A 241 -18.96 22.45 -14.28
CA GLY A 241 -19.38 23.72 -13.65
C GLY A 241 -20.32 23.57 -12.48
N ILE A 242 -20.97 22.41 -12.31
CA ILE A 242 -21.90 22.18 -11.20
C ILE A 242 -21.18 22.31 -9.84
N ASP A 243 -21.71 23.18 -8.98
CA ASP A 243 -21.15 23.49 -7.65
C ASP A 243 -22.21 23.42 -6.53
N THR A 244 -23.42 22.97 -6.88
CA THR A 244 -24.56 22.79 -5.98
C THR A 244 -24.78 21.31 -5.65
N LEU A 245 -25.17 21.03 -4.40
CA LEU A 245 -25.67 19.71 -4.01
C LEU A 245 -27.13 19.50 -4.41
N ARG A 246 -27.89 20.56 -4.69
CA ARG A 246 -29.26 20.44 -5.18
C ARG A 246 -29.22 20.17 -6.68
N LEU A 247 -29.09 18.89 -7.02
CA LEU A 247 -28.98 18.43 -8.41
C LEU A 247 -30.35 18.54 -9.11
N PRO A 248 -30.38 19.04 -10.36
CA PRO A 248 -31.56 18.93 -11.23
C PRO A 248 -31.95 17.47 -11.50
N ASP A 249 -33.24 17.21 -11.73
CA ASP A 249 -33.77 15.84 -11.89
C ASP A 249 -33.16 15.13 -13.12
N ASP A 250 -32.91 15.84 -14.22
CA ASP A 250 -32.25 15.30 -15.42
C ASP A 250 -30.81 14.84 -15.15
N VAL A 251 -30.07 15.56 -14.31
CA VAL A 251 -28.71 15.20 -13.88
C VAL A 251 -28.74 13.93 -13.03
N VAL A 252 -29.70 13.84 -12.12
CA VAL A 252 -29.88 12.69 -11.22
C VAL A 252 -30.25 11.45 -12.01
N ASP A 253 -31.21 11.55 -12.94
CA ASP A 253 -31.66 10.43 -13.76
C ASP A 253 -30.57 9.96 -14.70
N GLY A 254 -29.83 10.88 -15.33
CA GLY A 254 -28.67 10.57 -16.15
C GLY A 254 -27.59 9.82 -15.36
N TRP A 255 -27.30 10.25 -14.13
CA TRP A 255 -26.38 9.53 -13.24
C TRP A 255 -26.90 8.14 -12.86
N LYS A 256 -28.18 8.01 -12.49
CA LYS A 256 -28.80 6.71 -12.14
C LYS A 256 -28.73 5.71 -13.30
N GLN A 257 -28.96 6.16 -14.53
CA GLN A 257 -28.83 5.31 -15.73
C GLN A 257 -27.39 4.82 -15.92
N ARG A 258 -26.41 5.71 -15.78
CA ARG A 258 -24.98 5.34 -15.90
C ARG A 258 -24.49 4.46 -14.75
N LEU A 259 -25.08 4.57 -13.56
CA LEU A 259 -24.70 3.77 -12.40
C LEU A 259 -24.95 2.26 -12.60
N VAL A 260 -25.94 1.90 -13.43
CA VAL A 260 -26.35 0.50 -13.66
C VAL A 260 -25.21 -0.34 -14.21
N THR A 261 -24.35 0.24 -15.05
CA THR A 261 -23.24 -0.46 -15.70
C THR A 261 -21.89 0.15 -15.33
N TYR A 262 -20.82 -0.59 -15.57
CA TYR A 262 -19.47 -0.04 -15.47
C TYR A 262 -18.56 -0.69 -16.51
N VAL A 263 -17.59 0.08 -17.00
CA VAL A 263 -16.57 -0.40 -17.93
C VAL A 263 -15.38 -0.93 -17.14
N HIS A 264 -15.03 -2.20 -17.34
CA HIS A 264 -13.90 -2.82 -16.66
C HIS A 264 -12.58 -2.30 -17.24
N SER A 265 -11.73 -1.67 -16.42
CA SER A 265 -10.56 -0.92 -16.89
C SER A 265 -9.48 -1.75 -17.59
N LYS A 266 -9.47 -3.08 -17.40
CA LYS A 266 -8.50 -3.99 -18.03
C LYS A 266 -9.02 -4.70 -19.27
N SER A 267 -10.33 -4.90 -19.39
CA SER A 267 -10.95 -5.68 -20.48
C SER A 267 -11.80 -4.83 -21.41
N GLY A 268 -12.21 -3.63 -20.99
CA GLY A 268 -13.13 -2.79 -21.75
C GLY A 268 -14.57 -3.29 -21.76
N GLU A 269 -14.85 -4.43 -21.11
CA GLU A 269 -16.18 -5.01 -21.07
C GLU A 269 -17.12 -4.22 -20.16
N VAL A 270 -18.38 -4.12 -20.61
CA VAL A 270 -19.47 -3.48 -19.88
C VAL A 270 -20.15 -4.54 -19.01
N GLU A 271 -20.04 -4.40 -17.69
CA GLU A 271 -20.69 -5.30 -16.74
C GLU A 271 -21.77 -4.57 -15.92
N GLU A 272 -22.76 -5.32 -15.46
CA GLU A 272 -23.76 -4.81 -14.51
C GLU A 272 -23.13 -4.57 -13.12
N ARG A 273 -23.33 -3.36 -12.58
CA ARG A 273 -22.83 -3.00 -11.25
C ARG A 273 -23.69 -3.64 -10.17
N ARG A 274 -23.24 -4.80 -9.67
CA ARG A 274 -23.86 -5.52 -8.54
C ARG A 274 -24.08 -4.65 -7.29
N GLY A 275 -23.20 -3.68 -7.04
CA GLY A 275 -23.25 -2.78 -5.88
C GLY A 275 -24.05 -1.48 -6.06
N ARG A 276 -24.83 -1.31 -7.13
CA ARG A 276 -25.51 -0.02 -7.43
C ARG A 276 -26.41 0.48 -6.29
N ILE A 277 -27.15 -0.41 -5.64
CA ILE A 277 -28.05 -0.02 -4.55
C ILE A 277 -27.27 0.43 -3.32
N ALA A 278 -26.14 -0.20 -3.01
CA ALA A 278 -25.27 0.21 -1.91
C ALA A 278 -24.75 1.64 -2.14
N VAL A 279 -24.32 1.96 -3.36
CA VAL A 279 -23.88 3.32 -3.74
C VAL A 279 -25.02 4.33 -3.58
N MET A 280 -26.22 4.03 -4.07
CA MET A 280 -27.39 4.91 -3.92
C MET A 280 -27.75 5.14 -2.44
N MET A 281 -27.70 4.10 -1.61
CA MET A 281 -27.94 4.25 -0.17
C MET A 281 -26.83 5.07 0.52
N ARG A 282 -25.58 4.95 0.07
CA ARG A 282 -24.46 5.77 0.57
C ARG A 282 -24.64 7.24 0.24
N VAL A 283 -25.04 7.54 -1.00
CA VAL A 283 -25.40 8.90 -1.43
C VAL A 283 -26.59 9.40 -0.60
N ARG A 284 -27.65 8.60 -0.43
CA ARG A 284 -28.79 8.97 0.40
C ARG A 284 -28.38 9.32 1.84
N GLY A 285 -27.53 8.50 2.44
CA GLY A 285 -26.97 8.74 3.78
C GLY A 285 -26.24 10.07 3.86
N PHE A 286 -25.37 10.37 2.90
CA PHE A 286 -24.65 11.66 2.82
C PHE A 286 -25.58 12.88 2.87
N TYR A 287 -26.66 12.89 2.08
CA TYR A 287 -27.61 14.01 2.09
C TYR A 287 -28.38 14.12 3.42
N LEU A 288 -28.77 12.98 4.01
CA LEU A 288 -29.49 12.95 5.29
C LEU A 288 -28.60 13.37 6.46
N ASP A 289 -27.33 12.96 6.46
CA ASP A 289 -26.36 13.38 7.48
C ASP A 289 -26.20 14.91 7.48
N ILE A 290 -26.09 15.53 6.30
CA ILE A 290 -25.97 16.98 6.18
C ILE A 290 -27.23 17.68 6.69
N GLN A 291 -28.42 17.13 6.38
CA GLN A 291 -29.69 17.67 6.88
C GLN A 291 -29.76 17.59 8.41
N GLU A 292 -29.32 16.48 9.01
CA GLU A 292 -29.26 16.34 10.46
C GLU A 292 -28.29 17.35 11.07
N TRP A 293 -27.03 17.37 10.60
CA TRP A 293 -25.98 18.23 11.12
C TRP A 293 -26.25 19.73 10.91
N ALA A 294 -27.13 20.11 9.99
CA ALA A 294 -27.58 21.48 9.82
C ALA A 294 -28.35 22.05 11.03
N HIS A 295 -28.89 21.18 11.90
CA HIS A 295 -29.52 21.60 13.15
C HIS A 295 -28.50 21.93 14.24
N GLU A 296 -27.29 21.35 14.15
CA GLU A 296 -26.24 21.47 15.15
C GLU A 296 -25.16 22.51 14.75
N ASP A 297 -24.81 22.58 13.47
CA ASP A 297 -23.75 23.43 12.95
C ASP A 297 -24.22 24.24 11.72
N PRO A 298 -24.26 25.59 11.82
CA PRO A 298 -24.71 26.48 10.75
C PRO A 298 -23.95 26.34 9.42
N PHE A 299 -22.73 25.78 9.41
CA PHE A 299 -22.01 25.52 8.17
C PHE A 299 -22.80 24.61 7.22
N TRP A 300 -23.50 23.60 7.77
CA TRP A 300 -24.24 22.61 6.99
C TRP A 300 -25.58 23.12 6.48
N ALA A 301 -26.14 24.17 7.08
CA ALA A 301 -27.45 24.72 6.71
C ALA A 301 -27.53 25.11 5.22
N GLN A 302 -26.45 25.66 4.65
CA GLN A 302 -26.39 26.00 3.22
C GLN A 302 -26.32 24.79 2.29
N TRP A 303 -25.94 23.62 2.83
CA TRP A 303 -25.75 22.36 2.11
C TRP A 303 -26.90 21.37 2.33
N ALA A 304 -27.78 21.65 3.29
CA ALA A 304 -28.96 20.86 3.62
C ALA A 304 -30.01 20.96 2.51
N VAL A 305 -29.91 20.05 1.54
CA VAL A 305 -30.80 19.97 0.38
C VAL A 305 -31.44 18.59 0.30
N PRO A 306 -32.61 18.44 -0.34
CA PRO A 306 -33.27 17.14 -0.50
C PRO A 306 -32.36 16.10 -1.17
N SER A 307 -32.47 14.84 -0.75
CA SER A 307 -31.68 13.75 -1.34
C SER A 307 -32.19 13.42 -2.75
N PRO A 308 -31.30 13.26 -3.74
CA PRO A 308 -31.66 12.82 -5.11
C PRO A 308 -32.13 11.36 -5.18
N ILE A 309 -31.99 10.61 -4.07
CA ILE A 309 -32.34 9.20 -3.96
C ILE A 309 -33.67 9.10 -3.24
N THR A 310 -34.69 8.62 -3.94
CA THR A 310 -36.03 8.42 -3.41
C THR A 310 -36.12 7.14 -2.58
N ARG A 311 -37.23 6.96 -1.84
CA ARG A 311 -37.50 5.71 -1.11
C ARG A 311 -37.62 4.51 -2.07
N GLY A 312 -38.11 4.74 -3.30
CA GLY A 312 -38.26 3.71 -4.33
C GLY A 312 -36.93 3.14 -4.83
N ASP A 313 -35.88 3.97 -4.89
CA ASP A 313 -34.55 3.57 -5.36
C ASP A 313 -33.86 2.52 -4.46
N GLY A 314 -34.30 2.39 -3.20
CA GLY A 314 -33.84 1.38 -2.25
C GLY A 314 -34.69 0.11 -2.19
N ALA A 315 -35.81 0.06 -2.92
CA ALA A 315 -36.69 -1.10 -2.93
C ALA A 315 -35.93 -2.32 -3.47
N GLY A 316 -35.87 -3.40 -2.68
CA GLY A 316 -35.14 -4.63 -3.02
C GLY A 316 -33.75 -4.78 -2.38
N ASN A 317 -33.17 -3.74 -1.78
CA ASN A 317 -31.87 -3.85 -1.10
C ASN A 317 -31.89 -4.91 0.01
N HIS A 318 -32.97 -4.94 0.78
CA HIS A 318 -33.17 -5.89 1.86
C HIS A 318 -33.22 -7.35 1.36
N LYS A 319 -33.75 -7.58 0.15
CA LYS A 319 -33.77 -8.90 -0.51
C LYS A 319 -32.35 -9.31 -0.95
N ILE A 320 -31.59 -8.40 -1.54
CA ILE A 320 -30.19 -8.65 -1.96
C ILE A 320 -29.28 -8.92 -0.75
N TYR A 321 -29.44 -8.16 0.33
CA TYR A 321 -28.72 -8.38 1.57
C TYR A 321 -29.03 -9.76 2.14
N LYS A 322 -30.32 -10.12 2.28
CA LYS A 322 -30.75 -11.46 2.71
C LYS A 322 -30.18 -12.59 1.85
N GLN A 323 -30.17 -12.43 0.53
CA GLN A 323 -29.58 -13.41 -0.39
C GLN A 323 -28.06 -13.53 -0.22
N THR A 324 -27.35 -12.42 0.00
CA THR A 324 -25.90 -12.41 0.22
C THR A 324 -25.55 -13.10 1.53
N THR A 325 -26.26 -12.76 2.60
CA THR A 325 -26.14 -13.39 3.92
C THR A 325 -26.46 -14.89 3.84
N ALA A 326 -27.52 -15.28 3.13
CA ALA A 326 -27.86 -16.69 2.89
C ALA A 326 -26.75 -17.45 2.15
N ARG A 327 -26.16 -16.86 1.09
CA ARG A 327 -25.02 -17.45 0.38
C ARG A 327 -23.77 -17.57 1.27
N MET A 328 -23.51 -16.57 2.11
CA MET A 328 -22.41 -16.63 3.09
C MET A 328 -22.64 -17.76 4.11
N HIS A 329 -23.83 -17.84 4.72
CA HIS A 329 -24.17 -18.93 5.64
C HIS A 329 -24.13 -20.29 4.97
N GLN A 330 -24.53 -20.40 3.70
CA GLN A 330 -24.43 -21.63 2.94
C GLN A 330 -22.98 -22.06 2.75
N ARG A 331 -22.09 -21.15 2.31
CA ARG A 331 -20.66 -21.43 2.20
C ARG A 331 -20.03 -21.82 3.53
N VAL A 332 -20.45 -21.19 4.63
CA VAL A 332 -19.98 -21.56 5.97
C VAL A 332 -20.45 -22.97 6.31
N ARG A 333 -21.73 -23.31 6.12
CA ARG A 333 -22.25 -24.66 6.37
C ARG A 333 -21.56 -25.74 5.54
N GLU A 334 -21.23 -25.44 4.28
CA GLU A 334 -20.51 -26.36 3.39
C GLU A 334 -19.05 -26.54 3.80
N ARG A 335 -18.37 -25.48 4.27
CA ARG A 335 -16.92 -25.51 4.54
C ARG A 335 -16.57 -25.86 5.99
N LEU A 336 -17.43 -25.53 6.95
CA LEU A 336 -17.19 -25.75 8.38
C LEU A 336 -16.91 -27.23 8.73
N PRO A 337 -17.62 -28.23 8.14
CA PRO A 337 -17.34 -29.64 8.40
C PRO A 337 -15.93 -30.08 7.97
N HIS A 338 -15.33 -29.38 6.99
CA HIS A 338 -13.97 -29.67 6.50
C HIS A 338 -12.88 -28.93 7.28
N LEU A 339 -13.25 -28.03 8.19
CA LEU A 339 -12.29 -27.26 8.98
C LEU A 339 -11.34 -28.14 9.81
N PRO A 340 -11.80 -29.22 10.50
CA PRO A 340 -10.89 -30.11 11.23
C PRO A 340 -9.86 -30.77 10.31
N LEU A 341 -10.26 -31.19 9.10
CA LEU A 341 -9.35 -31.79 8.12
C LEU A 341 -8.31 -30.77 7.62
N LEU A 342 -8.74 -29.52 7.35
CA LEU A 342 -7.83 -28.45 6.94
C LEU A 342 -6.81 -28.13 8.05
N ILE A 343 -7.26 -28.07 9.31
CA ILE A 343 -6.39 -27.87 10.47
C ILE A 343 -5.40 -29.03 10.57
N GLN A 344 -5.85 -30.28 10.55
CA GLN A 344 -4.98 -31.46 10.61
C GLN A 344 -3.95 -31.48 9.48
N THR A 345 -4.36 -31.14 8.26
CA THR A 345 -3.48 -31.07 7.10
C THR A 345 -2.43 -29.98 7.26
N ALA A 346 -2.84 -28.78 7.71
CA ALA A 346 -1.91 -27.68 7.97
C ALA A 346 -0.90 -28.03 9.08
N TRP A 347 -1.36 -28.69 10.15
CA TRP A 347 -0.49 -29.19 11.23
C TRP A 347 0.49 -30.25 10.75
N ARG A 348 0.04 -31.20 9.92
CA ARG A 348 0.89 -32.23 9.33
C ARG A 348 1.98 -31.60 8.47
N VAL A 349 1.60 -30.73 7.53
CA VAL A 349 2.55 -30.01 6.65
C VAL A 349 3.54 -29.19 7.48
N HIS A 350 3.08 -28.50 8.53
CA HIS A 350 3.96 -27.75 9.42
C HIS A 350 4.96 -28.66 10.15
N ARG A 351 4.51 -29.79 10.70
CA ARG A 351 5.39 -30.75 11.38
C ARG A 351 6.40 -31.39 10.42
N GLU A 352 5.96 -31.78 9.23
CA GLU A 352 6.82 -32.35 8.19
C GLU A 352 7.90 -31.35 7.77
N ALA A 353 7.52 -30.08 7.54
CA ALA A 353 8.44 -29.01 7.20
C ALA A 353 9.42 -28.68 8.35
N ALA A 354 8.95 -28.70 9.60
CA ALA A 354 9.80 -28.48 10.77
C ALA A 354 10.81 -29.62 10.96
N ALA A 355 10.38 -30.88 10.79
CA ALA A 355 11.26 -32.04 10.87
C ALA A 355 12.29 -32.05 9.73
N LEU A 356 11.88 -31.69 8.50
CA LEU A 356 12.79 -31.52 7.37
C LEU A 356 13.84 -30.44 7.65
N LEU A 357 13.43 -29.32 8.27
CA LEU A 357 14.33 -28.24 8.65
C LEU A 357 15.34 -28.68 9.72
N GLU A 358 14.92 -29.43 10.73
CA GLU A 358 15.84 -29.95 11.77
C GLU A 358 16.82 -30.98 11.20
N ALA A 359 16.35 -31.91 10.36
CA ALA A 359 17.23 -32.85 9.65
C ALA A 359 18.25 -32.10 8.79
N ALA A 360 17.81 -31.06 8.07
CA ALA A 360 18.71 -30.19 7.31
C ALA A 360 19.68 -29.39 8.19
N ARG A 361 19.33 -29.04 9.44
CA ARG A 361 20.23 -28.28 10.34
C ARG A 361 21.42 -29.10 10.81
N VAL A 362 21.20 -30.39 11.12
CA VAL A 362 22.23 -31.30 11.67
C VAL A 362 23.20 -31.79 10.60
N THR A 363 22.75 -31.99 9.36
CA THR A 363 23.61 -32.44 8.26
C THR A 363 24.61 -31.36 7.84
N PRO A 364 25.90 -31.65 7.62
CA PRO A 364 26.85 -30.63 7.15
C PRO A 364 26.44 -30.03 5.79
N PRO A 365 26.91 -28.81 5.46
CA PRO A 365 26.68 -28.23 4.14
C PRO A 365 27.10 -29.13 2.99
N ASN A 366 26.30 -29.16 1.93
CA ASN A 366 26.42 -30.07 0.77
C ASN A 366 26.35 -31.56 1.14
N GLY A 367 25.96 -31.89 2.38
CA GLY A 367 25.69 -33.25 2.81
C GLY A 367 24.32 -33.71 2.31
N ILE A 368 24.24 -35.00 1.95
CA ILE A 368 23.00 -35.68 1.63
C ILE A 368 22.40 -36.18 2.93
N PHE A 369 21.08 -36.01 3.11
CA PHE A 369 20.33 -36.57 4.22
C PHE A 369 18.97 -37.06 3.75
N GLU A 370 18.47 -38.10 4.38
CA GLU A 370 17.15 -38.63 4.07
C GLU A 370 16.10 -38.09 5.02
N HIS A 371 14.95 -37.69 4.48
CA HIS A 371 13.77 -37.32 5.27
C HIS A 371 12.52 -37.80 4.55
N GLY A 372 11.64 -38.51 5.25
CA GLY A 372 10.38 -39.00 4.68
C GLY A 372 10.53 -39.90 3.45
N GLY A 373 11.61 -40.68 3.35
CA GLY A 373 11.88 -41.57 2.21
C GLY A 373 12.38 -40.87 0.95
N THR A 374 12.67 -39.56 1.03
CA THR A 374 13.29 -38.79 -0.05
C THR A 374 14.70 -38.36 0.37
N SER A 375 15.68 -38.54 -0.52
CA SER A 375 17.03 -38.02 -0.35
C SER A 375 17.06 -36.53 -0.67
N HIS A 376 17.51 -35.72 0.28
CA HIS A 376 17.65 -34.27 0.18
C HIS A 376 19.12 -33.87 0.30
N VAL A 377 19.53 -32.83 -0.44
CA VAL A 377 20.86 -32.22 -0.30
C VAL A 377 20.72 -30.94 0.49
N ARG A 378 21.48 -30.79 1.58
CA ARG A 378 21.55 -29.52 2.31
C ARG A 378 22.47 -28.56 1.56
N GLU A 379 21.94 -27.91 0.55
CA GLU A 379 22.67 -26.89 -0.19
C GLU A 379 22.77 -25.61 0.65
N LEU A 380 24.01 -25.14 0.91
CA LEU A 380 24.20 -23.79 1.42
C LEU A 380 23.89 -22.83 0.26
N LEU A 381 22.76 -22.14 0.34
CA LEU A 381 22.51 -20.97 -0.52
C LEU A 381 23.76 -20.08 -0.48
N PRO A 382 24.37 -19.75 -1.63
CA PRO A 382 25.60 -18.96 -1.67
C PRO A 382 25.37 -17.62 -0.96
N GLY A 383 25.90 -17.47 0.26
CA GLY A 383 25.75 -16.27 1.10
C GLY A 383 25.44 -16.48 2.60
N ALA A 384 25.23 -17.71 3.08
CA ALA A 384 25.05 -17.99 4.51
C ALA A 384 26.37 -18.48 5.17
N ASP A 385 27.19 -17.56 5.69
CA ASP A 385 28.31 -17.90 6.57
C ASP A 385 27.77 -18.47 7.89
N LEU A 386 28.20 -19.68 8.25
CA LEU A 386 28.01 -20.23 9.60
C LEU A 386 28.99 -19.54 10.58
N PRO A 387 28.59 -19.27 11.83
CA PRO A 387 29.54 -18.89 12.86
C PRO A 387 30.55 -20.03 13.05
N ARG A 388 31.84 -19.71 12.92
CA ARG A 388 32.94 -20.67 13.11
C ARG A 388 32.88 -21.20 14.54
N LEU A 389 32.68 -22.51 14.70
CA LEU A 389 32.90 -23.16 15.99
C LEU A 389 34.38 -22.98 16.39
N PRO A 390 34.68 -22.67 17.67
CA PRO A 390 36.04 -22.52 18.13
C PRO A 390 36.78 -23.87 18.03
N ARG A 391 38.01 -23.82 17.50
CA ARG A 391 38.92 -24.98 17.49
C ARG A 391 39.20 -25.40 18.94
N PRO A 392 39.20 -26.71 19.26
CA PRO A 392 39.70 -27.17 20.55
C PRO A 392 41.19 -26.82 20.66
N ALA A 393 41.58 -26.31 21.83
CA ALA A 393 42.97 -25.99 22.14
C ALA A 393 43.83 -27.28 22.06
N PRO A 394 45.08 -27.19 21.55
CA PRO A 394 46.02 -28.29 21.67
C PRO A 394 46.33 -28.49 23.16
N GLY A 395 46.40 -29.78 23.55
CA GLY A 395 46.47 -30.24 24.94
C GLY A 395 47.73 -29.89 25.71
#